data_AF-X1QFA7-F1
#
_entry.id   AF-X1QFA7-F1
#
_cell.length_a   1.000
_cell.length_b   1.000
_cell.length_c   1.000
_cell.angle_alpha   90.00
_cell.angle_beta   90.00
_cell.angle_gamma   90.00
#
_symmetry.space_group_name_H-M   'P 1'
#
loop_
_entity.id
_entity.type
_entity.pdbx_description
1 polymer ?
#
loop_
_entity_poly.entity_id
_entity_poly.type
_entity_poly.pdbx_seq_one_letter_code
_entity_poly.pdbx_strand_id
1 'polypeptide(L)'
;MGKAGEDIRSIAEDMRGATTTAPQTAITAPPEQNPTPTITEPGTTPKKEAVATACLPCSRDHFLTASSSLSEGIRFAREKSVRDHEVMRRIRIALQELDIMERIDLAPEETAKLKGAEKELAGWTLKQSRDLRHVITAIKDVETMEQAAAKASQVTEEF
;
A
#
# COMPACT_ATOMS: atom_id res chain seq x y z
N MET A 1 -30.89 -2.60 -28.11
CA MET A 1 -31.12 -1.68 -26.98
C MET A 1 -31.22 -2.54 -25.71
N GLY A 2 -30.16 -2.62 -24.90
CA GLY A 2 -30.15 -3.41 -23.66
C GLY A 2 -29.47 -2.60 -22.57
N LYS A 3 -30.24 -2.13 -21.59
CA LYS A 3 -29.77 -1.37 -20.42
C LYS A 3 -29.31 -2.37 -19.36
N ALA A 4 -28.03 -2.34 -19.00
CA ALA A 4 -27.50 -2.96 -17.80
C ALA A 4 -26.82 -1.85 -17.00
N GLY A 5 -27.56 -1.24 -16.07
CA GLY A 5 -27.11 -0.06 -15.34
C GLY A 5 -27.80 0.15 -13.99
N GLU A 6 -28.43 -0.88 -13.44
CA GLU A 6 -29.09 -0.85 -12.14
C GLU A 6 -28.72 -2.14 -11.39
N ASP A 7 -27.68 -2.09 -10.56
CA ASP A 7 -27.61 -2.81 -9.27
C ASP A 7 -26.21 -2.77 -8.61
N ILE A 8 -25.72 -1.57 -8.29
CA ILE A 8 -24.58 -1.45 -7.35
C ILE A 8 -25.02 -0.75 -6.05
N ARG A 9 -26.14 -0.02 -6.07
CA ARG A 9 -26.67 0.68 -4.89
C ARG A 9 -27.43 -0.22 -3.92
N SER A 10 -27.98 -1.35 -4.39
CA SER A 10 -28.78 -2.29 -3.59
C SER A 10 -27.94 -3.04 -2.52
N ILE A 11 -26.68 -3.36 -2.84
CA ILE A 11 -25.83 -4.20 -1.98
C ILE A 11 -25.31 -3.42 -0.73
N ALA A 12 -25.30 -2.08 -0.78
CA ALA A 12 -24.77 -1.24 0.29
C ALA A 12 -25.79 -0.92 1.40
N GLU A 13 -27.06 -1.28 1.24
CA GLU A 13 -28.11 -1.00 2.23
C GLU A 13 -28.30 -2.14 3.24
N ASP A 14 -27.93 -3.38 2.90
CA ASP A 14 -28.15 -4.57 3.73
C ASP A 14 -27.19 -4.76 4.92
N MET A 15 -26.16 -3.92 5.07
CA MET A 15 -25.17 -4.04 6.16
C MET A 15 -25.41 -3.11 7.37
N ARG A 16 -26.53 -2.38 7.42
CA ARG A 16 -26.85 -1.42 8.51
C ARG A 16 -27.87 -1.92 9.55
N GLY A 17 -28.05 -3.24 9.67
CA GLY A 17 -29.14 -3.83 10.45
C GLY A 17 -28.78 -4.73 11.63
N ALA A 18 -27.57 -4.65 12.20
CA ALA A 18 -27.18 -5.53 13.32
C ALA A 18 -26.68 -4.76 14.54
N THR A 19 -27.58 -4.06 15.23
CA THR A 19 -27.38 -3.63 16.62
C THR A 19 -28.17 -4.54 17.54
N THR A 20 -27.47 -5.40 18.26
CA THR A 20 -28.00 -6.26 19.33
C THR A 20 -28.24 -5.43 20.60
N THR A 21 -29.50 -5.37 21.02
CA THR A 21 -29.95 -4.77 22.28
C THR A 21 -29.70 -5.74 23.44
N ALA A 22 -28.94 -5.32 24.45
CA ALA A 22 -28.82 -6.03 25.74
C ALA A 22 -29.65 -5.31 26.81
N PRO A 23 -30.41 -6.02 27.67
CA PRO A 23 -31.27 -5.39 28.67
C PRO A 23 -30.46 -4.88 29.88
N GLN A 24 -30.75 -3.65 30.31
CA GLN A 24 -30.24 -3.04 31.53
C GLN A 24 -31.10 -3.46 32.72
N THR A 25 -30.49 -4.10 33.71
CA THR A 25 -31.11 -4.30 35.03
C THR A 25 -30.49 -3.32 36.02
N ALA A 26 -31.33 -2.49 36.62
CA ALA A 26 -30.97 -1.53 37.66
C ALA A 26 -30.61 -2.25 38.98
N ILE A 27 -29.51 -1.84 39.61
CA ILE A 27 -29.20 -2.15 41.01
C ILE A 27 -28.80 -0.86 41.71
N THR A 28 -29.63 -0.43 42.66
CA THR A 28 -29.39 0.64 43.64
C THR A 28 -28.50 0.16 44.79
N ALA A 29 -27.51 0.96 45.20
CA ALA A 29 -26.90 0.91 46.54
C ALA A 29 -26.36 2.32 46.98
N PRO A 30 -26.48 2.72 48.27
CA PRO A 30 -26.16 4.07 48.79
C PRO A 30 -24.85 4.12 49.66
N PRO A 31 -24.48 5.25 50.33
CA PRO A 31 -23.80 6.44 49.83
C PRO A 31 -22.35 6.65 50.35
N GLU A 32 -21.58 7.44 49.59
CA GLU A 32 -20.59 8.47 49.98
C GLU A 32 -19.51 8.17 51.06
N GLN A 33 -18.24 8.07 50.62
CA GLN A 33 -17.08 8.61 51.34
C GLN A 33 -16.06 9.19 50.35
N ASN A 34 -15.81 10.49 50.49
CA ASN A 34 -14.92 11.29 49.66
C ASN A 34 -13.53 11.40 50.30
N PRO A 35 -12.45 10.98 49.65
CA PRO A 35 -11.12 11.51 49.91
C PRO A 35 -10.74 12.51 48.81
N THR A 36 -10.53 13.75 49.24
CA THR A 36 -9.97 14.89 48.50
C THR A 36 -8.97 14.48 47.41
N PRO A 37 -9.16 14.90 46.14
CA PRO A 37 -8.16 14.66 45.10
C PRO A 37 -6.96 15.59 45.33
N THR A 38 -5.80 15.02 45.64
CA THR A 38 -4.52 15.69 45.43
C THR A 38 -4.40 15.93 43.92
N ILE A 39 -4.42 17.20 43.52
CA ILE A 39 -4.09 17.61 42.15
C ILE A 39 -2.60 17.37 41.96
N THR A 40 -2.24 16.19 41.46
CA THR A 40 -0.96 16.00 40.78
C THR A 40 -1.15 16.60 39.39
N GLU A 41 -0.41 17.67 39.09
CA GLU A 41 -0.33 18.20 37.72
C GLU A 41 -0.04 17.03 36.77
N PRO A 42 -0.80 16.86 35.67
CA PRO A 42 -0.43 15.90 34.66
C PRO A 42 0.86 16.42 34.03
N GLY A 43 1.99 15.86 34.49
CA GLY A 43 3.25 15.96 33.80
C GLY A 43 2.97 15.61 32.35
N THR A 44 3.18 16.58 31.46
CA THR A 44 3.09 16.37 30.02
C THR A 44 4.19 15.37 29.69
N THR A 45 3.83 14.09 29.69
CA THR A 45 4.63 13.10 28.99
C THR A 45 4.69 13.58 27.55
N PRO A 46 5.88 13.84 26.99
CA PRO A 46 5.97 14.15 25.58
C PRO A 46 5.32 12.97 24.88
N LYS A 47 4.20 13.22 24.18
CA LYS A 47 3.65 12.24 23.25
C LYS A 47 4.81 11.96 22.30
N LYS A 48 5.42 10.79 22.44
CA LYS A 48 6.38 10.29 21.47
C LYS A 48 5.53 10.07 20.23
N GLU A 49 5.40 11.10 19.40
CA GLU A 49 4.76 10.97 18.10
C GLU A 49 5.44 9.77 17.47
N ALA A 50 4.64 8.76 17.09
CA ALA A 50 5.15 7.65 16.34
C ALA A 50 5.68 8.26 15.05
N VAL A 51 6.98 8.48 15.01
CA VAL A 51 7.69 8.89 13.81
C VAL A 51 7.48 7.70 12.89
N ALA A 52 6.49 7.79 12.00
CA ALA A 52 6.48 6.95 10.82
C ALA A 52 7.89 7.07 10.23
N THR A 53 8.47 5.94 9.90
CA THR A 53 9.75 5.83 9.21
C THR A 53 9.48 5.03 7.96
N ALA A 54 10.24 5.30 6.90
CA ALA A 54 10.02 4.67 5.61
C ALA A 54 9.88 3.14 5.71
N CYS A 55 8.94 2.54 4.97
CA CYS A 55 8.71 1.08 5.02
C CYS A 55 9.56 0.35 3.98
N LEU A 56 10.80 0.01 4.35
CA LEU A 56 11.69 -0.80 3.51
C LEU A 56 11.15 -2.22 3.23
N PRO A 57 10.53 -2.92 4.21
CA PRO A 57 9.88 -4.21 3.92
C PRO A 57 8.75 -4.09 2.87
N CYS A 58 7.90 -3.06 2.98
CA CYS A 58 6.85 -2.79 2.00
C CYS A 58 7.44 -2.52 0.62
N SER A 59 8.58 -1.82 0.55
CA SER A 59 9.26 -1.54 -0.71
C SER A 59 9.70 -2.81 -1.44
N ARG A 60 10.18 -3.83 -0.71
CA ARG A 60 10.48 -5.16 -1.27
C ARG A 60 9.24 -5.82 -1.85
N ASP A 61 8.13 -5.78 -1.12
CA ASP A 61 6.87 -6.39 -1.54
C ASP A 61 6.26 -5.68 -2.77
N HIS A 62 6.44 -4.36 -2.90
CA HIS A 62 6.08 -3.62 -4.10
C HIS A 62 6.90 -4.03 -5.32
N PHE A 63 8.23 -4.21 -5.18
CA PHE A 63 9.04 -4.75 -6.28
C PHE A 63 8.63 -6.18 -6.66
N LEU A 64 8.37 -7.04 -5.67
CA LEU A 64 7.91 -8.39 -5.91
C LEU A 64 6.58 -8.41 -6.69
N THR A 65 5.63 -7.56 -6.30
CA THR A 65 4.34 -7.44 -7.01
C THR A 65 4.54 -6.91 -8.42
N ALA A 66 5.37 -5.88 -8.61
CA ALA A 66 5.67 -5.34 -9.93
C ALA A 66 6.31 -6.38 -10.85
N SER A 67 7.32 -7.11 -10.36
CA SER A 67 7.99 -8.21 -11.07
C SER A 67 7.01 -9.32 -11.46
N SER A 68 6.20 -9.77 -10.50
CA SER A 68 5.22 -10.83 -10.72
C SER A 68 4.15 -10.42 -11.73
N SER A 69 3.69 -9.17 -11.67
CA SER A 69 2.71 -8.63 -12.60
C SER A 69 3.25 -8.60 -14.03
N LEU A 70 4.47 -8.09 -14.22
CA LEU A 70 5.11 -8.05 -15.55
C LEU A 70 5.34 -9.46 -16.10
N SER A 71 5.79 -10.39 -15.26
CA SER A 71 6.00 -11.80 -15.64
C SER A 71 4.70 -12.45 -16.12
N GLU A 72 3.60 -12.23 -15.40
CA GLU A 72 2.29 -12.73 -15.83
C GLU A 72 1.81 -12.04 -17.12
N GLY A 73 2.12 -10.75 -17.28
CA GLY A 73 1.83 -10.02 -18.50
C GLY A 73 2.54 -10.59 -19.74
N ILE A 74 3.78 -11.06 -19.61
CA ILE A 74 4.52 -11.72 -20.70
C ILE A 74 3.78 -12.97 -21.20
N ARG A 75 3.21 -13.76 -20.29
CA ARG A 75 2.45 -14.96 -20.65
C ARG A 75 1.32 -14.63 -21.63
N PHE A 76 0.58 -13.55 -21.38
CA PHE A 76 -0.47 -13.08 -22.29
C PHE A 76 0.09 -12.42 -23.56
N ALA A 77 1.19 -11.66 -23.44
CA ALA A 77 1.76 -10.92 -24.56
C ALA A 77 2.29 -11.85 -25.66
N ARG A 78 2.88 -13.00 -25.29
CA ARG A 78 3.40 -14.00 -26.22
C ARG A 78 2.32 -14.67 -27.08
N GLU A 79 1.14 -14.90 -26.51
CA GLU A 79 0.01 -15.52 -27.21
C GLU A 79 -0.82 -14.52 -28.00
N LYS A 80 -0.83 -13.25 -27.57
CA LYS A 80 -1.72 -12.21 -28.09
C LYS A 80 -0.92 -11.01 -28.59
N SER A 81 -0.84 -9.97 -27.77
CA SER A 81 -0.19 -8.70 -28.08
C SER A 81 0.06 -7.95 -26.78
N VAL A 82 1.09 -7.12 -26.75
CA VAL A 82 1.31 -6.17 -25.65
C VAL A 82 0.18 -5.14 -25.48
N ARG A 83 -0.67 -4.98 -26.50
CA ARG A 83 -1.87 -4.12 -26.42
C ARG A 83 -3.11 -4.85 -25.91
N ASP A 84 -3.03 -6.15 -25.62
CA ASP A 84 -4.14 -6.90 -25.01
C ASP A 84 -4.52 -6.27 -23.66
N HIS A 85 -5.82 -6.27 -23.36
CA HIS A 85 -6.35 -5.62 -22.16
C HIS A 85 -5.72 -6.16 -20.87
N GLU A 86 -5.44 -7.46 -20.79
CA GLU A 86 -4.86 -8.08 -19.61
C GLU A 86 -3.37 -7.72 -19.50
N VAL A 87 -2.64 -7.66 -20.62
CA VAL A 87 -1.26 -7.16 -20.63
C VAL A 87 -1.18 -5.72 -20.14
N MET A 88 -2.05 -4.84 -20.67
CA MET A 88 -2.10 -3.45 -20.24
C MET A 88 -2.52 -3.30 -18.77
N ARG A 89 -3.39 -4.19 -18.26
CA ARG A 89 -3.73 -4.26 -16.84
C ARG A 89 -2.52 -4.62 -16.00
N ARG A 90 -1.72 -5.62 -16.41
CA ARG A 90 -0.51 -6.03 -15.69
C ARG A 90 0.56 -4.94 -15.65
N ILE A 91 0.78 -4.25 -16.77
CA ILE A 91 1.68 -3.09 -16.83
C ILE A 91 1.21 -2.00 -15.86
N ARG A 92 -0.10 -1.72 -15.82
CA ARG A 92 -0.67 -0.71 -14.92
C ARG A 92 -0.48 -1.06 -13.45
N ILE A 93 -0.71 -2.32 -13.08
CA ILE A 93 -0.47 -2.79 -11.70
C ILE A 93 0.99 -2.53 -11.33
N ALA A 94 1.95 -2.95 -12.17
CA ALA A 94 3.37 -2.75 -11.88
C ALA A 94 3.70 -1.25 -11.68
N LEU A 95 3.17 -0.36 -12.52
CA LEU A 95 3.36 1.09 -12.36
C LEU A 95 2.71 1.64 -11.07
N GLN A 96 1.55 1.11 -10.68
CA GLN A 96 0.85 1.54 -9.46
C GLN A 96 1.63 1.14 -8.19
N GLU A 97 2.20 -0.07 -8.15
CA GLU A 97 3.02 -0.51 -7.02
C GLU A 97 4.25 0.40 -6.82
N LEU A 98 4.93 0.78 -7.92
CA LEU A 98 6.05 1.72 -7.85
C LEU A 98 5.60 3.12 -7.39
N ASP A 99 4.40 3.55 -7.78
CA ASP A 99 3.84 4.84 -7.37
C ASP A 99 3.47 4.87 -5.88
N ILE A 100 2.85 3.80 -5.38
CA ILE A 100 2.52 3.62 -3.97
C ILE A 100 3.80 3.64 -3.14
N MET A 101 4.77 2.82 -3.51
CA MET A 101 6.06 2.74 -2.82
C MET A 101 6.76 4.11 -2.74
N GLU A 102 6.85 4.84 -3.85
CA GLU A 102 7.54 6.14 -3.88
C GLU A 102 6.83 7.23 -3.09
N ARG A 103 5.49 7.18 -3.01
CA ARG A 103 4.67 8.27 -2.46
C ARG A 103 4.17 8.02 -1.05
N ILE A 104 4.14 6.77 -0.61
CA ILE A 104 3.62 6.38 0.70
C ILE A 104 4.77 5.83 1.53
N ASP A 105 5.37 4.72 1.10
CA ASP A 105 6.36 4.01 1.92
C ASP A 105 7.71 4.72 1.98
N LEU A 106 8.10 5.39 0.89
CA LEU A 106 9.35 6.12 0.75
C LEU A 106 9.13 7.61 0.56
N ALA A 107 8.03 8.14 1.09
CA ALA A 107 7.72 9.56 1.00
C ALA A 107 8.91 10.41 1.51
N PRO A 108 9.15 11.61 0.95
CA PRO A 108 10.30 12.43 1.30
C PRO A 108 10.42 12.72 2.81
N GLU A 109 9.29 13.00 3.47
CA GLU A 109 9.19 13.21 4.90
C GLU A 109 9.60 11.98 5.73
N GLU A 110 9.35 10.78 5.20
CA GLU A 110 9.68 9.51 5.84
C GLU A 110 11.15 9.16 5.67
N THR A 111 11.67 9.32 4.45
CA THR A 111 13.08 9.05 4.16
C THR A 111 14.01 10.09 4.77
N ALA A 112 13.58 11.33 5.00
CA ALA A 112 14.37 12.37 5.66
C ALA A 112 14.76 12.01 7.11
N LYS A 113 13.99 11.14 7.75
CA LYS A 113 14.22 10.69 9.14
C LYS A 113 15.25 9.56 9.24
N LEU A 114 15.50 8.83 8.15
CA LEU A 114 16.41 7.67 8.12
C LEU A 114 17.88 8.08 8.24
N LYS A 115 18.71 7.17 8.74
CA LYS A 115 20.16 7.34 8.88
C LYS A 115 20.90 6.05 8.50
N GLY A 116 22.19 6.16 8.20
CA GLY A 116 23.06 5.01 7.93
C GLY A 116 22.54 4.12 6.79
N ALA A 117 22.66 2.80 6.97
CA ALA A 117 22.31 1.80 5.96
C ALA A 117 20.84 1.88 5.49
N GLU A 118 19.89 2.23 6.37
CA GLU A 118 18.48 2.37 5.97
C GLU A 118 18.28 3.56 5.01
N LYS A 119 19.00 4.66 5.22
CA LYS A 119 18.96 5.83 4.34
C LYS A 119 19.57 5.51 2.98
N GLU A 120 20.67 4.76 2.98
CA GLU A 120 21.33 4.28 1.76
C GLU A 120 20.43 3.34 0.97
N LEU A 121 19.81 2.36 1.65
CA LEU A 121 18.88 1.43 1.02
C LEU A 121 17.66 2.16 0.46
N ALA A 122 17.03 3.06 1.21
CA ALA A 122 15.91 3.87 0.68
C ALA A 122 16.31 4.71 -0.55
N GLY A 123 17.53 5.26 -0.55
CA GLY A 123 18.08 5.98 -1.70
C GLY A 123 18.26 5.08 -2.93
N TRP A 124 18.81 3.88 -2.73
CA TRP A 124 18.92 2.86 -3.77
C TRP A 124 17.55 2.43 -4.30
N THR A 125 16.59 2.15 -3.40
CA THR A 125 15.22 1.74 -3.74
C THR A 125 14.52 2.78 -4.61
N LEU A 126 14.56 4.06 -4.22
CA LEU A 126 13.98 5.16 -5.01
C LEU A 126 14.63 5.28 -6.40
N LYS A 127 15.94 5.05 -6.51
CA LYS A 127 16.63 5.04 -7.81
C LYS A 127 16.14 3.87 -8.67
N GLN A 128 16.14 2.65 -8.14
CA GLN A 128 15.70 1.47 -8.90
C GLN A 128 14.23 1.58 -9.31
N SER A 129 13.37 2.13 -8.46
CA SER A 129 11.95 2.38 -8.78
C SER A 129 11.77 3.29 -9.98
N ARG A 130 12.51 4.42 -10.04
CA ARG A 130 12.46 5.36 -11.17
C ARG A 130 13.01 4.75 -12.44
N ASP A 131 14.15 4.06 -12.35
CA ASP A 131 14.75 3.36 -13.48
C ASP A 131 13.77 2.31 -14.03
N LEU A 132 13.16 1.52 -13.15
CA LEU A 132 12.19 0.50 -13.54
C LEU A 132 10.92 1.12 -14.15
N ARG A 133 10.41 2.22 -13.59
CA ARG A 133 9.27 2.98 -14.17
C ARG A 133 9.58 3.41 -15.59
N HIS A 134 10.78 3.94 -15.87
CA HIS A 134 11.20 4.31 -17.21
C HIS A 134 11.21 3.12 -18.17
N VAL A 135 11.77 1.99 -17.76
CA VAL A 135 11.79 0.76 -18.56
C VAL A 135 10.36 0.26 -18.84
N ILE A 136 9.47 0.25 -17.84
CA ILE A 136 8.07 -0.17 -18.01
C ILE A 136 7.33 0.77 -18.97
N THR A 137 7.52 2.09 -18.87
CA THR A 137 6.86 3.06 -19.77
C THR A 137 7.35 2.95 -21.22
N ALA A 138 8.51 2.34 -21.46
CA ALA A 138 9.07 2.14 -22.79
C ALA A 138 8.60 0.84 -23.47
N ILE A 139 7.79 0.01 -22.80
CA ILE A 139 7.26 -1.24 -23.36
C ILE A 139 6.42 -0.94 -24.60
N LYS A 140 6.81 -1.54 -25.73
CA LYS A 140 6.15 -1.37 -27.03
C LYS A 140 5.95 -2.68 -27.78
N ASP A 141 6.66 -3.72 -27.38
CA ASP A 141 6.67 -5.06 -27.96
C ASP A 141 7.02 -6.11 -26.88
N VAL A 142 6.93 -7.40 -27.22
CA VAL A 142 7.16 -8.49 -26.27
C VAL A 142 8.60 -8.47 -25.75
N GLU A 143 9.58 -8.14 -26.59
CA GLU A 143 10.99 -8.09 -26.21
C GLU A 143 11.24 -7.03 -25.13
N THR A 144 10.75 -5.80 -25.34
CA THR A 144 10.89 -4.72 -24.35
C THR A 144 10.11 -5.02 -23.05
N MET A 145 9.02 -5.79 -23.14
CA MET A 145 8.32 -6.30 -21.96
C MET A 145 9.13 -7.34 -21.18
N GLU A 146 9.80 -8.26 -21.87
CA GLU A 146 10.70 -9.24 -21.27
C GLU A 146 11.89 -8.58 -20.59
N GLN A 147 12.47 -7.55 -21.21
CA GLN A 147 13.52 -6.72 -20.60
C GLN A 147 13.03 -6.02 -19.32
N ALA A 148 11.80 -5.49 -19.33
CA ALA A 148 11.20 -4.86 -18.14
C ALA A 148 11.00 -5.86 -16.99
N ALA A 149 10.48 -7.06 -17.29
CA ALA A 149 10.29 -8.09 -16.27
C ALA A 149 11.63 -8.61 -15.72
N ALA A 150 12.63 -8.82 -16.59
CA ALA A 150 13.97 -9.23 -16.17
C ALA A 150 14.60 -8.19 -15.23
N LYS A 151 14.49 -6.89 -15.57
CA LYS A 151 14.96 -5.82 -14.70
C LYS A 151 14.21 -5.78 -13.36
N ALA A 152 12.89 -5.98 -13.37
CA ALA A 152 12.09 -6.05 -12.14
C ALA A 152 12.49 -7.23 -11.24
N SER A 153 12.72 -8.42 -11.84
CA SER A 153 13.21 -9.60 -11.11
C SER A 153 14.57 -9.33 -10.49
N GLN A 154 15.52 -8.80 -11.28
CA GLN A 154 16.84 -8.44 -10.81
C GLN A 154 16.78 -7.48 -9.61
N VAL A 155 15.99 -6.40 -9.70
CA VAL A 155 15.85 -5.46 -8.58
C VAL A 155 15.26 -6.12 -7.34
N THR A 156 14.32 -7.06 -7.51
CA THR A 156 13.72 -7.81 -6.39
C THR A 156 14.73 -8.75 -5.72
N GLU A 157 15.63 -9.36 -6.50
CA GLU A 157 16.68 -10.26 -6.02
C GLU A 157 17.84 -9.52 -5.34
N GLU A 158 18.14 -8.30 -5.80
CA GLU A 158 19.19 -7.44 -5.24
C GLU A 158 18.77 -6.72 -3.94
N PHE A 159 17.47 -6.64 -3.65
CA PHE A 159 16.91 -6.00 -2.46
C PHE A 159 17.13 -6.83 -1.19
#